data_AF-A0A521XK48-F1
#
_entry.id   AF-A0A521XK48-F1
#
_cell.length_a   1.000
_cell.length_b   1.000
_cell.length_c   1.000
_cell.angle_alpha   90.00
_cell.angle_beta   90.00
_cell.angle_gamma   90.00
#
_symmetry.space_group_name_H-M   'P 1'
#
loop_
_entity.id
_entity.type
_entity.pdbx_description
1 polymer ?
#
loop_
_entity_poly.entity_id
_entity_poly.type
_entity_poly.pdbx_seq_one_letter_code
_entity_poly.pdbx_strand_id
1 'polypeptide(L)'
;MTRQRSRPDAERGSAAVEFALVAPLVLVIALAVVQLAFALHVRATLVAAAAEGARVAARADGGAAAGIRRTREVLADNVAAGAVGDITAAMTSSEGLAVAEVRVTAHVPLLGLLGPTAMTVAGHSVLE
;
A
#
# COMPACT_ATOMS: atom_id res chain seq x y z
N MET A 1 0.95 -69.31 8.64
CA MET A 1 0.03 -68.41 7.91
C MET A 1 -0.41 -67.29 8.84
N THR A 2 0.19 -66.11 8.76
CA THR A 2 -0.22 -64.93 9.53
C THR A 2 -0.40 -63.77 8.57
N ARG A 3 -1.66 -63.44 8.25
CA ARG A 3 -2.01 -62.30 7.39
C ARG A 3 -1.85 -61.01 8.18
N GLN A 4 -0.81 -60.26 7.86
CA GLN A 4 -0.62 -58.89 8.34
C GLN A 4 -1.61 -57.98 7.58
N ARG A 5 -2.66 -57.53 8.26
CA ARG A 5 -3.57 -56.51 7.74
C ARG A 5 -2.87 -55.15 7.84
N SER A 6 -2.23 -54.72 6.76
CA SER A 6 -1.85 -53.31 6.60
C SER A 6 -3.14 -52.49 6.67
N ARG A 7 -3.22 -51.55 7.62
CA ARG A 7 -4.38 -50.67 7.81
C ARG A 7 -4.27 -49.49 6.84
N PRO A 8 -5.04 -49.44 5.75
CA PRO A 8 -4.98 -48.35 4.77
C PRO A 8 -5.41 -46.98 5.32
N ASP A 9 -6.01 -46.95 6.51
CA ASP A 9 -6.46 -45.71 7.17
C ASP A 9 -5.34 -44.93 7.87
N ALA A 10 -4.21 -45.58 8.21
CA ALA A 10 -3.10 -44.91 8.89
C ALA A 10 -2.35 -43.93 7.96
N GLU A 11 -2.08 -44.33 6.70
CA GLU A 11 -1.46 -43.46 5.69
C GLU A 11 -2.33 -42.22 5.39
N ARG A 12 -3.66 -42.40 5.26
CA ARG A 12 -4.59 -41.29 4.98
C ARG A 12 -4.68 -40.31 6.16
N GLY A 13 -4.66 -40.83 7.39
CA GLY A 13 -4.61 -40.01 8.60
C GLY A 13 -3.33 -39.18 8.71
N SER A 14 -2.18 -39.77 8.36
CA SER A 14 -0.89 -39.07 8.34
C SER A 14 -0.89 -37.90 7.35
N ALA A 15 -1.35 -38.13 6.12
CA ALA A 15 -1.40 -37.10 5.08
C ALA A 15 -2.33 -35.92 5.46
N ALA A 16 -3.49 -36.22 6.04
CA ALA A 16 -4.43 -35.19 6.49
C ALA A 16 -3.86 -34.34 7.65
N VAL A 17 -3.14 -34.96 8.59
CA VAL A 17 -2.50 -34.27 9.72
C VAL A 17 -1.33 -33.41 9.25
N GLU A 18 -0.48 -33.93 8.37
CA GLU A 18 0.63 -33.16 7.79
C GLU A 18 0.09 -31.92 7.05
N PHE A 19 -0.94 -32.10 6.23
CA PHE A 19 -1.58 -30.99 5.54
C PHE A 19 -2.18 -29.96 6.52
N ALA A 20 -2.86 -30.41 7.58
CA ALA A 20 -3.42 -29.53 8.59
C ALA A 20 -2.36 -28.72 9.35
N LEU A 21 -1.13 -29.22 9.47
CA LEU A 21 -0.01 -28.50 10.08
C LEU A 21 0.64 -27.50 9.12
N VAL A 22 0.77 -27.86 7.84
CA VAL A 22 1.49 -27.04 6.85
C VAL A 22 0.60 -25.99 6.20
N ALA A 23 -0.65 -26.34 5.85
CA ALA A 23 -1.54 -25.45 5.10
C ALA A 23 -1.83 -24.12 5.81
N PRO A 24 -2.09 -24.06 7.14
CA PRO A 24 -2.28 -22.79 7.83
C PRO A 24 -1.02 -21.92 7.82
N LEU A 25 0.17 -22.53 7.99
CA LEU A 25 1.44 -21.80 7.94
C LEU A 25 1.67 -21.19 6.56
N VAL A 26 1.47 -21.97 5.50
CA VAL A 26 1.57 -21.50 4.12
C VAL A 26 0.55 -20.40 3.83
N LEU A 27 -0.69 -20.55 4.33
CA LEU A 27 -1.72 -19.53 4.18
C LEU A 27 -1.33 -18.21 4.85
N VAL A 28 -0.80 -18.26 6.08
CA VAL A 28 -0.32 -17.06 6.80
C VAL A 28 0.79 -16.37 6.02
N ILE A 29 1.77 -17.13 5.52
CA ILE A 29 2.87 -16.57 4.72
C ILE A 29 2.35 -15.95 3.41
N ALA A 30 1.44 -16.64 2.71
CA ALA A 30 0.84 -16.14 1.49
C ALA A 30 0.08 -14.82 1.74
N LEU A 31 -0.72 -14.75 2.80
CA LEU A 31 -1.41 -13.54 3.20
C LEU A 31 -0.44 -12.42 3.58
N ALA A 32 0.67 -12.72 4.27
CA ALA A 32 1.68 -11.73 4.61
C ALA A 32 2.34 -11.12 3.36
N VAL A 33 2.67 -11.95 2.37
CA VAL A 33 3.24 -11.48 1.10
C VAL A 33 2.25 -10.62 0.32
N VAL A 34 0.98 -11.04 0.24
CA VAL A 34 -0.08 -10.25 -0.42
C VAL A 34 -0.27 -8.90 0.27
N GLN A 35 -0.30 -8.87 1.61
CA GLN A 35 -0.40 -7.63 2.37
C GLN A 35 0.79 -6.70 2.13
N LEU A 36 2.01 -7.23 2.12
CA LEU A 36 3.21 -6.45 1.83
C LEU A 36 3.19 -5.87 0.42
N ALA A 37 2.85 -6.69 -0.58
CA ALA A 37 2.73 -6.26 -1.97
C ALA A 37 1.67 -5.15 -2.12
N PHE A 38 0.52 -5.29 -1.45
CA PHE A 38 -0.52 -4.28 -1.45
C PHE A 38 -0.07 -2.97 -0.80
N ALA A 39 0.60 -3.04 0.37
CA ALA A 39 1.11 -1.85 1.05
C ALA A 39 2.15 -1.09 0.20
N LEU A 40 3.06 -1.82 -0.45
CA LEU A 40 4.04 -1.25 -1.37
C LEU A 40 3.38 -0.62 -2.60
N HIS A 41 2.36 -1.28 -3.17
CA HIS A 41 1.59 -0.76 -4.29
C HIS A 41 0.90 0.56 -3.91
N VAL A 42 0.19 0.60 -2.78
CA VAL A 42 -0.46 1.84 -2.29
C VAL A 42 0.58 2.95 -2.11
N ARG A 43 1.70 2.67 -1.45
CA ARG A 43 2.76 3.67 -1.25
C ARG A 43 3.29 4.22 -2.58
N ALA A 44 3.56 3.35 -3.55
CA ALA A 44 4.05 3.75 -4.86
C ALA A 44 3.04 4.65 -5.60
N THR A 45 1.76 4.27 -5.59
CA THR A 45 0.68 5.05 -6.20
C THR A 45 0.53 6.42 -5.55
N LEU A 46 0.56 6.51 -4.22
CA LEU A 46 0.44 7.78 -3.51
C LEU A 46 1.65 8.70 -3.76
N VAL A 47 2.87 8.15 -3.79
CA VAL A 47 4.09 8.92 -4.11
C VAL A 47 4.01 9.47 -5.53
N ALA A 48 3.59 8.66 -6.49
CA ALA A 48 3.42 9.10 -7.88
C ALA A 48 2.38 10.23 -7.99
N ALA A 49 1.24 10.11 -7.31
CA ALA A 49 0.19 11.14 -7.30
C ALA A 49 0.63 12.42 -6.58
N ALA A 50 1.39 12.31 -5.50
CA ALA A 50 1.95 13.46 -4.80
C ALA A 50 2.99 14.19 -5.65
N ALA A 51 3.88 13.46 -6.34
CA ALA A 51 4.86 14.04 -7.25
C ALA A 51 4.20 14.75 -8.44
N GLU A 52 3.15 14.16 -9.01
CA GLU A 52 2.37 14.78 -10.09
C GLU A 52 1.65 16.05 -9.62
N GLY A 53 1.05 16.02 -8.42
CA GLY A 53 0.44 17.20 -7.80
C GLY A 53 1.45 18.30 -7.51
N ALA A 54 2.64 17.94 -7.01
CA ALA A 54 3.71 18.89 -6.75
C ALA A 54 4.19 19.57 -8.04
N ARG A 55 4.35 18.81 -9.14
CA ARG A 55 4.68 19.39 -10.45
C ARG A 55 3.64 20.37 -10.95
N VAL A 56 2.35 20.06 -10.78
CA VAL A 56 1.27 20.99 -11.18
C VAL A 56 1.22 22.22 -10.26
N ALA A 57 1.43 22.04 -8.95
CA ALA A 57 1.50 23.15 -8.01
C ALA A 57 2.70 24.07 -8.27
N ALA A 58 3.80 23.54 -8.81
CA ALA A 58 5.03 24.27 -9.05
C ALA A 58 5.05 25.11 -10.35
N ARG A 59 4.00 25.08 -11.16
CA ARG A 59 3.92 25.93 -12.37
C ARG A 59 3.73 27.41 -11.99
N ALA A 60 4.16 28.33 -12.86
CA ALA A 60 3.96 29.77 -12.71
C ALA A 60 2.50 30.19 -12.36
N ASP A 61 1.50 29.64 -13.05
CA ASP A 61 0.06 29.85 -12.75
C ASP A 61 -0.52 28.78 -11.81
N GLY A 62 0.35 28.00 -11.19
CA GLY A 62 0.03 26.91 -10.30
C GLY A 62 -0.32 27.37 -8.89
N GLY A 63 0.03 26.54 -7.91
CA GLY A 63 -0.22 26.77 -6.50
C GLY A 63 -0.81 25.56 -5.80
N ALA A 64 -0.84 25.63 -4.46
CA ALA A 64 -1.24 24.53 -3.59
C ALA A 64 -2.61 23.93 -3.96
N ALA A 65 -3.61 24.76 -4.25
CA ALA A 65 -4.94 24.30 -4.62
C ALA A 65 -4.95 23.50 -5.94
N ALA A 66 -4.14 23.89 -6.93
CA ALA A 66 -4.01 23.17 -8.19
C ALA A 66 -3.35 21.80 -7.98
N GLY A 67 -2.31 21.73 -7.14
CA GLY A 67 -1.67 20.47 -6.76
C GLY A 67 -2.62 19.51 -6.05
N ILE A 68 -3.40 19.99 -5.09
CA ILE A 68 -4.39 19.17 -4.37
C ILE A 68 -5.44 18.60 -5.34
N ARG A 69 -6.00 19.44 -6.23
CA ARG A 69 -6.98 18.97 -7.23
C ARG A 69 -6.37 17.90 -8.12
N ARG A 70 -5.16 18.15 -8.64
CA ARG A 70 -4.47 17.19 -9.51
C ARG A 70 -4.21 15.86 -8.81
N THR A 71 -3.72 15.88 -7.58
CA THR A 71 -3.50 14.66 -6.80
C THR A 71 -4.80 13.89 -6.58
N ARG A 72 -5.92 14.57 -6.30
CA ARG A 72 -7.24 13.92 -6.20
C ARG A 72 -7.67 13.28 -7.52
N GLU A 73 -7.52 13.99 -8.65
CA GLU A 73 -7.87 13.47 -9.97
C GLU A 73 -7.08 12.20 -10.31
N VAL A 74 -5.76 12.21 -10.05
CA VAL A 74 -4.90 11.04 -10.27
C VAL A 74 -5.33 9.86 -9.40
N LEU A 75 -5.78 10.12 -8.17
CA LEU A 75 -6.18 9.09 -7.24
C LEU A 75 -7.64 8.62 -7.42
N ALA A 76 -8.49 9.36 -8.14
CA ALA A 76 -9.93 9.10 -8.22
C ALA A 76 -10.28 7.69 -8.70
N ASP A 77 -9.54 7.17 -9.69
CA ASP A 77 -9.79 5.85 -10.29
C ASP A 77 -8.91 4.74 -9.67
N ASN A 78 -8.11 5.06 -8.65
CA ASN A 78 -7.20 4.11 -8.03
C ASN A 78 -7.87 3.37 -6.86
N VAL A 79 -7.60 2.07 -6.72
CA VAL A 79 -8.01 1.27 -5.54
C VAL A 79 -7.49 1.89 -4.24
N ALA A 80 -6.37 2.62 -4.31
CA ALA A 80 -5.80 3.37 -3.19
C ALA A 80 -6.66 4.57 -2.74
N ALA A 81 -7.64 5.04 -3.52
CA ALA A 81 -8.51 6.18 -3.17
C ALA A 81 -9.19 6.01 -1.82
N GLY A 82 -9.72 4.81 -1.56
CA GLY A 82 -10.39 4.49 -0.29
C GLY A 82 -9.46 4.46 0.92
N ALA A 83 -8.15 4.38 0.70
CA ALA A 83 -7.16 4.48 1.77
C ALA A 83 -6.81 5.94 2.09
N VAL A 84 -7.05 6.90 1.20
CA VAL A 84 -6.64 8.30 1.41
C VAL A 84 -7.50 8.95 2.49
N GLY A 85 -6.85 9.48 3.52
CA GLY A 85 -7.50 10.29 4.55
C GLY A 85 -7.41 11.78 4.25
N ASP A 86 -6.23 12.27 3.89
CA ASP A 86 -5.99 13.71 3.71
C ASP A 86 -4.94 14.00 2.63
N ILE A 87 -5.09 15.15 1.97
CA ILE A 87 -4.18 15.67 0.94
C ILE A 87 -3.94 17.15 1.23
N THR A 88 -2.69 17.50 1.51
CA THR A 88 -2.26 18.88 1.74
C THR A 88 -1.20 19.27 0.73
N ALA A 89 -1.13 20.57 0.41
CA ALA A 89 -0.07 21.12 -0.42
C ALA A 89 0.41 22.43 0.19
N ALA A 90 1.72 22.68 0.09
CA ALA A 90 2.36 23.88 0.57
C ALA A 90 3.38 24.38 -0.45
N MET A 91 3.50 25.70 -0.57
CA MET A 91 4.60 26.34 -1.28
C MET A 91 5.64 26.71 -0.23
N THR A 92 6.81 26.10 -0.31
CA THR A 92 7.93 26.34 0.60
C THR A 92 9.11 26.89 -0.19
N SER A 93 10.12 27.40 0.50
CA SER A 93 11.42 27.68 -0.12
C SER A 93 12.47 26.73 0.46
N SER A 94 13.28 26.15 -0.42
CA SER A 94 14.41 25.29 -0.05
C SER A 94 15.64 25.81 -0.79
N GLU A 95 16.68 26.17 -0.04
CA GLU A 95 17.93 26.71 -0.60
C GLU A 95 17.74 27.92 -1.54
N GLY A 96 16.72 28.74 -1.28
CA GLY A 96 16.40 29.92 -2.10
C GLY A 96 15.55 29.63 -3.35
N LEU A 97 15.23 28.36 -3.62
CA LEU A 97 14.32 27.95 -4.68
C LEU A 97 12.90 27.79 -4.12
N ALA A 98 11.90 28.27 -4.86
CA ALA A 98 10.51 27.96 -4.54
C ALA A 98 10.23 26.48 -4.86
N VAL A 99 9.64 25.76 -3.91
CA VAL A 99 9.33 24.33 -4.00
C VAL A 99 7.87 24.12 -3.64
N ALA A 100 7.14 23.40 -4.47
CA ALA A 100 5.84 22.86 -4.10
C ALA A 100 6.02 21.51 -3.42
N GLU A 101 5.47 21.35 -2.23
CA GLU A 101 5.32 20.07 -1.53
C GLU A 101 3.84 19.67 -1.56
N VAL A 102 3.57 18.42 -1.94
CA VAL A 102 2.26 17.79 -1.78
C VAL A 102 2.41 16.59 -0.87
N ARG A 103 1.60 16.53 0.18
CA ARG A 103 1.60 15.47 1.18
C ARG A 103 0.27 14.73 1.19
N VAL A 104 0.34 13.41 1.16
CA VAL A 104 -0.83 12.54 1.17
C VAL A 104 -0.75 11.61 2.37
N THR A 105 -1.79 11.61 3.20
CA THR A 105 -1.93 10.71 4.35
C THR A 105 -2.98 9.66 4.01
N ALA A 106 -2.63 8.38 4.17
CA ALA A 106 -3.51 7.26 3.90
C ALA A 106 -3.53 6.26 5.06
N HIS A 107 -4.66 5.58 5.24
CA HIS A 107 -4.87 4.50 6.20
C HIS A 107 -4.94 3.20 5.42
N VAL A 108 -3.90 2.38 5.50
CA VAL A 108 -3.85 1.10 4.78
C VAL A 108 -4.52 0.03 5.65
N PRO A 109 -5.63 -0.60 5.21
CA PRO A 109 -6.29 -1.66 5.97
C PRO A 109 -5.47 -2.95 5.84
N LEU A 110 -4.61 -3.22 6.84
CA LEU A 110 -3.92 -4.50 6.95
C LEU A 110 -4.84 -5.54 7.62
N LEU A 111 -4.75 -6.80 7.19
CA LEU A 111 -5.56 -7.88 7.74
C LEU A 111 -4.89 -8.44 9.02
N GLY A 112 -5.62 -8.46 10.15
CA GLY A 112 -5.18 -9.08 11.42
C GLY A 112 -4.82 -8.09 12.54
N LEU A 113 -3.86 -8.46 13.40
CA LEU A 113 -3.43 -7.71 14.60
C LEU A 113 -2.72 -6.37 14.32
N LEU A 114 -2.44 -6.06 13.05
CA LEU A 114 -1.61 -4.91 12.65
C LEU A 114 -2.41 -3.61 12.44
N GLY A 115 -3.74 -3.67 12.44
CA GLY A 115 -4.63 -2.50 12.38
C GLY A 115 -4.42 -1.59 11.14
N PRO A 116 -5.25 -0.55 10.98
CA PRO A 116 -4.99 0.49 10.00
C PRO A 116 -3.77 1.30 10.45
N THR A 117 -2.67 1.21 9.70
CA THR A 117 -1.49 2.05 9.94
C THR A 117 -1.60 3.30 9.06
N ALA A 118 -1.51 4.48 9.68
CA ALA A 118 -1.42 5.73 8.93
C ALA A 118 -0.05 5.82 8.25
N MET A 119 -0.04 6.09 6.95
CA MET A 119 1.15 6.28 6.14
C MET A 119 1.06 7.65 5.47
N THR A 120 2.08 8.46 5.69
CA THR A 120 2.22 9.77 5.05
C THR A 120 3.31 9.70 3.99
N VAL A 121 3.01 10.16 2.77
CA VAL A 121 3.98 10.30 1.68
C VAL A 121 4.02 11.74 1.20
N ALA A 122 5.16 12.17 0.67
CA ALA A 122 5.35 13.53 0.15
C ALA A 122 5.99 13.49 -1.25
N GLY A 123 5.52 14.39 -2.12
CA GLY A 123 6.11 14.70 -3.41
C GLY A 123 6.58 16.15 -3.44
N HIS A 124 7.72 16.41 -4.06
CA HIS A 124 8.34 17.73 -4.12
C HIS A 124 8.64 18.09 -5.58
N SER A 125 8.47 19.37 -5.94
CA SER A 125 8.85 19.91 -7.25
C SER A 125 9.35 21.34 -7.10
N VAL A 126 10.44 21.69 -7.78
CA VAL A 126 10.90 23.08 -7.88
C VAL A 126 9.98 23.88 -8.80
N LEU A 127 9.83 25.16 -8.51
CA LEU A 127 9.03 26.08 -9.32
C LEU A 127 9.69 26.28 -10.69
N GLU A 128 8.90 26.12 -11.76
CA GLU A 128 9.29 26.35 -13.16
C GLU A 128 8.46 27.48 -13.79
#